data_AF-A0A0D3KDW7-F1
#
_entry.id   AF-A0A0D3KDW7-F1
#
_cell.length_a   1.000
_cell.length_b   1.000
_cell.length_c   1.000
_cell.angle_alpha   90.00
_cell.angle_beta   90.00
_cell.angle_gamma   90.00
#
_symmetry.space_group_name_H-M   'P 1'
#
loop_
_entity.id
_entity.type
_entity.pdbx_description
1 polymer ?
#
loop_
_entity_poly.entity_id
_entity_poly.type
_entity_poly.pdbx_seq_one_letter_code
_entity_poly.pdbx_strand_id
1 'polypeptide(L)'
;LDGVEVLGLYFSASWCAPCVETTPLLASAYASLRSRGKGLELLLVPQDRSEAAFDEYRGRMPWPSLTLGGQLPAALMGHYQVTSLPALVLLDKSGALI
;
A
#
# COMPACT_ATOMS: atom_id res chain seq x y z
N LEU A 1 14.99 -3.16 -4.55
CA LEU A 1 14.06 -4.05 -3.83
C LEU A 1 14.64 -5.46 -3.89
N ASP A 2 15.86 -5.64 -3.40
CA ASP A 2 16.57 -6.92 -3.56
C ASP A 2 15.96 -7.95 -2.61
N GLY A 3 15.65 -9.14 -3.12
CA GLY A 3 14.96 -10.19 -2.35
C GLY A 3 13.44 -10.05 -2.23
N VAL A 4 12.84 -9.03 -2.88
CA VAL A 4 11.38 -8.91 -3.00
C VAL A 4 10.92 -9.71 -4.21
N GLU A 5 10.10 -10.73 -3.96
CA GLU A 5 9.46 -11.60 -4.95
C GLU A 5 8.06 -11.11 -5.31
N VAL A 6 7.36 -10.49 -4.35
CA VAL A 6 6.02 -9.94 -4.51
C VAL A 6 5.98 -8.50 -3.97
N LEU A 7 5.51 -7.57 -4.79
CA LEU A 7 5.23 -6.19 -4.40
C LEU A 7 3.72 -5.99 -4.30
N GLY A 8 3.23 -5.54 -3.15
CA GLY A 8 1.83 -5.13 -2.98
C GLY A 8 1.66 -3.62 -3.00
N LEU A 9 0.90 -3.11 -3.97
CA LEU A 9 0.46 -1.72 -4.00
C LEU A 9 -0.82 -1.60 -3.17
N TYR A 10 -0.70 -0.94 -2.02
CA TYR A 10 -1.81 -0.78 -1.08
C TYR A 10 -2.43 0.61 -1.24
N PHE A 11 -3.62 0.67 -1.83
CA PHE A 11 -4.36 1.92 -2.06
C PHE A 11 -5.22 2.21 -0.83
N SER A 12 -4.96 3.34 -0.19
CA SER A 12 -5.58 3.64 1.10
C SER A 12 -5.57 5.13 1.45
N ALA A 13 -6.38 5.52 2.43
CA ALA A 13 -6.40 6.89 2.98
C ALA A 13 -6.93 6.93 4.42
N SER A 14 -6.55 7.97 5.17
CA SER A 14 -6.97 8.17 6.57
C SER A 14 -8.47 8.44 6.74
N TRP A 15 -9.09 9.11 5.76
CA TRP A 15 -10.52 9.46 5.79
C TRP A 15 -11.44 8.27 5.45
N CYS A 16 -10.86 7.15 5.02
CA CYS A 16 -11.58 5.94 4.62
C CYS A 16 -11.71 5.00 5.84
N ALA A 17 -12.90 4.93 6.43
CA ALA A 17 -13.18 4.05 7.58
C ALA A 17 -12.74 2.58 7.38
N PRO A 18 -13.12 1.87 6.29
CA PRO A 18 -12.68 0.49 6.10
C PRO A 18 -11.17 0.37 5.90
N CYS A 19 -10.51 1.43 5.41
CA CYS A 19 -9.06 1.48 5.29
C CYS A 19 -8.38 1.48 6.66
N VAL A 20 -8.87 2.33 7.58
CA VAL A 20 -8.35 2.41 8.95
C VAL A 20 -8.50 1.08 9.69
N GLU A 21 -9.62 0.38 9.48
CA GLU A 21 -9.87 -0.95 10.06
C GLU A 21 -9.00 -2.06 9.44
N THR A 22 -8.77 -2.00 8.13
CA THR A 22 -7.98 -3.02 7.40
C THR A 22 -6.48 -2.89 7.65
N THR A 23 -5.98 -1.67 7.83
CA THR A 23 -4.55 -1.36 8.00
C THR A 23 -3.86 -2.21 9.09
N PRO A 24 -4.37 -2.30 10.35
CA PRO A 24 -3.72 -3.12 11.38
C PRO A 24 -3.72 -4.62 11.06
N LEU A 25 -4.77 -5.12 10.41
CA LEU A 25 -4.84 -6.53 9.98
C LEU A 25 -3.78 -6.82 8.91
N LEU A 26 -3.66 -5.92 7.93
CA LEU A 26 -2.64 -6.01 6.89
C LEU A 26 -1.23 -5.91 7.47
N ALA A 27 -1.00 -5.02 8.45
CA ALA A 27 0.28 -4.90 9.15
C ALA A 27 0.68 -6.18 9.87
N SER A 28 -0.28 -6.84 10.54
CA SER A 28 -0.07 -8.13 11.19
C SER A 28 0.29 -9.23 10.18
N ALA A 29 -0.46 -9.34 9.08
CA ALA A 29 -0.20 -10.32 8.02
C ALA A 29 1.17 -10.09 7.35
N TYR A 30 1.51 -8.84 7.04
CA TYR A 30 2.81 -8.46 6.50
C TYR A 30 3.95 -8.88 7.42
N ALA A 31 3.87 -8.55 8.71
CA ALA A 31 4.89 -8.92 9.69
C ALA A 31 5.06 -10.44 9.82
N SER A 32 3.95 -11.19 9.82
CA SER A 32 3.96 -12.66 9.86
C SER A 32 4.61 -13.29 8.61
N LEU A 33 4.32 -12.75 7.42
CA LEU A 33 4.92 -13.26 6.17
C LEU A 33 6.41 -12.95 6.10
N ARG A 34 6.81 -11.74 6.49
CA ARG A 34 8.22 -11.31 6.56
C ARG A 34 9.01 -12.18 7.54
N SER A 35 8.47 -12.46 8.74
CA SER A 35 9.16 -13.30 9.74
C SER A 35 9.34 -14.75 9.30
N ARG A 36 8.50 -15.23 8.36
CA ARG A 36 8.62 -16.54 7.70
C ARG A 36 9.55 -16.52 6.48
N GLY A 37 10.27 -15.43 6.25
CA GLY A 37 11.22 -15.29 5.15
C GLY A 37 10.56 -15.14 3.77
N LYS A 38 9.30 -14.71 3.70
CA LYS A 38 8.66 -14.43 2.40
C LYS A 38 9.16 -13.09 1.84
N GLY A 39 9.52 -13.08 0.57
CA GLY A 39 9.95 -11.89 -0.16
C GLY A 39 8.79 -10.95 -0.51
N LEU A 40 7.98 -10.56 0.48
CA LEU A 40 6.89 -9.60 0.30
C LEU A 40 7.37 -8.19 0.69
N GLU A 41 7.04 -7.21 -0.14
CA GLU A 41 7.07 -5.80 0.26
C GLU A 41 5.74 -5.14 -0.07
N LEU A 42 5.34 -4.17 0.75
CA LEU A 42 4.16 -3.33 0.48
C LEU A 42 4.59 -1.89 0.20
N LEU A 43 3.79 -1.17 -0.56
CA LEU A 43 3.97 0.26 -0.83
C LEU A 43 2.60 0.94 -0.74
N LEU A 44 2.47 1.91 0.17
CA LEU A 44 1.27 2.71 0.25
C LEU A 44 1.15 3.62 -0.99
N VAL A 45 0.02 3.52 -1.67
CA VAL A 45 -0.45 4.47 -2.68
C VAL A 45 -1.48 5.37 -2.01
N PRO A 46 -1.07 6.55 -1.50
CA PRO A 46 -1.92 7.35 -0.64
C PRO A 46 -2.98 8.10 -1.44
N GLN A 47 -4.19 8.22 -0.86
CA GLN A 47 -5.32 8.99 -1.39
C GLN A 47 -5.83 10.03 -0.38
N ASP A 48 -4.96 10.41 0.57
CA ASP A 48 -5.23 11.44 1.55
C ASP A 48 -5.44 12.83 0.92
N ARG A 49 -6.09 13.72 1.67
CA ARG A 49 -6.45 15.07 1.19
C ARG A 49 -5.55 16.16 1.76
N SER A 50 -4.68 15.83 2.70
CA SER A 50 -3.71 16.74 3.30
C SER A 50 -2.46 15.98 3.76
N GLU A 51 -1.31 16.65 3.72
CA GLU A 51 -0.04 16.08 4.16
C GLU A 51 -0.07 15.69 5.64
N ALA A 52 -0.68 16.51 6.50
CA ALA A 52 -0.74 16.22 7.93
C ALA A 52 -1.50 14.91 8.24
N ALA A 53 -2.64 14.68 7.58
CA ALA A 53 -3.41 13.44 7.77
C ALA A 53 -2.69 12.23 7.18
N PHE A 54 -2.04 12.41 6.02
CA PHE A 54 -1.20 11.40 5.40
C PHE A 54 -0.01 11.00 6.28
N ASP A 55 0.71 11.98 6.84
CA ASP A 55 1.85 11.75 7.72
C ASP A 55 1.48 10.96 8.96
N GLU A 56 0.37 11.31 9.60
CA GLU A 56 -0.15 10.54 10.73
C GLU A 56 -0.51 9.11 10.33
N TYR A 57 -1.19 8.95 9.18
CA TYR A 57 -1.69 7.66 8.74
C TYR A 57 -0.59 6.71 8.27
N ARG A 58 0.37 7.19 7.47
CA ARG A 58 1.53 6.40 7.04
C ARG A 58 2.42 6.02 8.22
N GLY A 59 2.47 6.85 9.27
CA GLY A 59 3.21 6.55 10.50
C GLY A 59 2.70 5.31 11.25
N ARG A 60 1.50 4.82 10.94
CA ARG A 60 0.91 3.60 11.52
C ARG A 60 1.27 2.33 10.73
N MET A 61 2.02 2.45 9.65
CA MET A 61 2.34 1.35 8.73
C MET A 61 3.85 1.04 8.77
N PRO A 62 4.25 -0.24 8.71
CA PRO A 62 5.66 -0.61 8.71
C PRO A 62 6.32 -0.52 7.32
N TRP A 63 5.56 -0.29 6.26
CA TRP A 63 6.02 -0.21 4.88
C TRP A 63 6.12 1.24 4.38
N PRO A 64 6.93 1.50 3.33
CA PRO A 64 7.06 2.82 2.73
C PRO A 64 5.78 3.30 2.03
N SER A 65 5.78 4.58 1.65
CA SER A 65 4.70 5.22 0.89
C SER A 65 5.23 5.98 -0.32
N LEU A 66 4.40 6.10 -1.36
CA LEU A 66 4.59 7.11 -2.40
C LEU A 66 4.34 8.52 -1.83
N THR A 67 4.85 9.52 -2.53
CA THR A 67 4.59 10.93 -2.22
C THR A 67 3.13 11.27 -2.47
N LEU A 68 2.46 11.86 -1.48
CA LEU A 68 1.11 12.38 -1.63
C LEU A 68 1.03 13.42 -2.75
N GLY A 69 -0.04 13.40 -3.53
CA GLY A 69 -0.25 14.36 -4.62
C GLY A 69 0.72 14.21 -5.82
N GLY A 70 1.64 13.24 -5.79
CA GLY A 70 2.48 12.92 -6.94
C GLY A 70 1.66 12.39 -8.13
N GLN A 71 2.21 12.49 -9.34
CA GLN A 71 1.57 11.95 -10.55
C GLN A 71 1.41 10.43 -10.50
N LEU A 72 2.35 9.73 -9.83
CA LEU A 72 2.39 8.27 -9.81
C LEU A 72 1.19 7.65 -9.08
N PRO A 73 0.79 8.07 -7.85
CA PRO A 73 -0.44 7.56 -7.22
C PRO A 73 -1.68 7.63 -8.12
N ALA A 74 -1.92 8.78 -8.78
CA ALA A 74 -3.06 8.95 -9.69
C ALA A 74 -2.95 8.04 -10.93
N ALA A 75 -1.75 7.89 -11.48
CA ALA A 75 -1.51 6.98 -12.61
C ALA A 75 -1.76 5.52 -12.23
N LEU A 76 -1.35 5.08 -11.03
CA LEU A 76 -1.58 3.71 -10.54
C LEU A 76 -3.06 3.42 -10.28
N MET A 77 -3.79 4.39 -9.70
CA MET A 77 -5.25 4.32 -9.55
C MET A 77 -5.95 4.04 -10.88
N GLY A 78 -5.58 4.81 -11.92
CA GLY A 78 -6.14 4.63 -13.27
C GLY A 78 -5.69 3.34 -13.95
N HIS A 79 -4.40 3.00 -13.87
CA HIS A 79 -3.82 1.83 -14.52
C HIS A 79 -4.43 0.51 -14.01
N TYR A 80 -4.58 0.38 -12.69
CA TYR A 80 -5.19 -0.80 -12.07
C TYR A 80 -6.70 -0.69 -11.88
N GLN A 81 -7.32 0.35 -12.45
CA GLN A 81 -8.76 0.58 -12.40
C GLN A 81 -9.34 0.54 -10.97
N VAL A 82 -8.56 1.02 -9.99
CA VAL A 82 -9.02 1.10 -8.60
C VAL A 82 -10.05 2.23 -8.53
N THR A 83 -11.28 1.92 -8.12
CA THR A 83 -12.35 2.93 -7.98
C THR A 83 -12.85 3.07 -6.54
N SER A 84 -12.37 2.22 -5.63
CA SER A 84 -12.76 2.19 -4.22
C SER A 84 -11.60 1.78 -3.33
N LEU A 85 -11.63 2.23 -2.08
CA LEU A 85 -10.62 1.93 -1.06
C LEU A 85 -11.24 1.14 0.11
N PRO A 86 -10.45 0.28 0.80
CA PRO A 86 -9.07 -0.07 0.48
C PRO A 86 -8.99 -1.00 -0.74
N ALA A 87 -7.84 -0.99 -1.42
CA ALA A 87 -7.50 -1.98 -2.45
C ALA A 87 -6.05 -2.44 -2.31
N LEU A 88 -5.77 -3.69 -2.67
CA LEU A 88 -4.42 -4.25 -2.68
C LEU A 88 -4.19 -4.95 -4.02
N VAL A 89 -3.19 -4.50 -4.76
CA VAL A 89 -2.74 -5.09 -6.02
C VAL A 89 -1.41 -5.79 -5.77
N LEU A 90 -1.31 -7.07 -6.13
CA LEU A 90 -0.08 -7.85 -5.97
C LEU A 90 0.60 -8.03 -7.32
N LEU A 91 1.91 -7.79 -7.35
CA LEU A 91 2.75 -7.89 -8.53
C LEU A 91 3.89 -8.87 -8.25
N ASP A 92 4.22 -9.70 -9.23
CA ASP A 92 5.43 -10.52 -9.17
C ASP A 92 6.69 -9.71 -9.49
N LYS A 93 7.85 -10.37 -9.43
CA LYS A 93 9.16 -9.76 -9.74
C LYS A 93 9.30 -9.18 -11.16
N SER A 94 8.45 -9.59 -12.10
CA SER A 94 8.42 -9.06 -13.47
C SER A 94 7.51 -7.83 -13.60
N GLY A 95 6.75 -7.51 -12.56
CA GLY A 95 5.72 -6.47 -12.55
C GLY A 95 4.38 -6.95 -13.10
N ALA A 96 4.20 -8.27 -13.28
CA ALA A 96 2.93 -8.83 -13.72
C ALA A 96 1.98 -8.99 -12.53
N LEU A 97 0.68 -8.76 -12.78
CA LEU A 97 -0.39 -9.01 -11.82
C LEU A 97 -0.48 -10.50 -11.47
N ILE A 98 -0.65 -10.83 -10.19
CA ILE A 98 -0.84 -12.19 -9.67
C ILE A 98 -2.12 -12.35 -8.87
#